data_AF-A0A6I6NI23-F1
#
_entry.id   AF-A0A6I6NI23-F1
#
_cell.length_a   1.000
_cell.length_b   1.000
_cell.length_c   1.000
_cell.angle_alpha   90.00
_cell.angle_beta   90.00
_cell.angle_gamma   90.00
#
_symmetry.space_group_name_H-M   'P 1'
#
loop_
_entity.id
_entity.type
_entity.pdbx_description
1 polymer ?
#
loop_
_entity_poly.entity_id
_entity_poly.type
_entity_poly.pdbx_seq_one_letter_code
_entity_poly.pdbx_strand_id
1 'polypeptide(L)' 'MSQYQLRVVWTVPAASGSETPQLYALVSYRDTDDVQERLRAYLASPDFRADMEGFDLSRIVGIAETVLTPTTGSPLS' A
#
# COMPACT_ATOMS: atom_id res chain seq x y z
N MET A 1 -19.17 -0.24 -0.52
CA MET A 1 -18.49 1.04 -0.81
C MET A 1 -17.01 0.85 -0.50
N SER A 2 -16.10 1.17 -1.42
CA SER A 2 -14.66 0.99 -1.16
C SER A 2 -14.19 2.02 -0.12
N GLN A 3 -13.51 1.54 0.92
CA GLN A 3 -13.11 2.31 2.12
C GLN A 3 -11.78 3.07 1.95
N TYR A 4 -11.18 2.99 0.77
CA TYR A 4 -9.92 3.63 0.41
C TYR A 4 -9.94 4.09 -1.06
N GLN A 5 -9.09 5.05 -1.38
CA GLN A 5 -8.85 5.52 -2.74
C GLN A 5 -7.37 5.35 -3.07
N LEU A 6 -7.06 4.52 -4.06
CA LEU A 6 -5.71 4.44 -4.64
C LEU A 6 -5.44 5.71 -5.44
N ARG A 7 -4.41 6.47 -5.07
CA ARG A 7 -4.04 7.72 -5.72
C ARG A 7 -3.06 7.50 -6.85
N VAL A 8 -1.98 6.78 -6.56
CA VAL A 8 -0.91 6.50 -7.52
C VAL A 8 -0.18 5.22 -7.14
N VAL A 9 0.33 4.52 -8.14
CA VAL A 9 1.28 3.41 -8.00
C VAL A 9 2.47 3.73 -8.89
N TRP A 10 3.68 3.55 -8.38
CA TRP A 10 4.90 3.71 -9.16
C TRP A 10 5.95 2.68 -8.78
N THR A 11 6.86 2.39 -9.70
CA THR A 11 8.00 1.51 -9.45
C THR A 11 9.29 2.32 -9.49
N VAL A 12 10.23 1.94 -8.62
CA VAL A 12 11.60 2.44 -8.68
C VAL A 12 12.44 1.32 -9.26
N PRO A 13 13.02 1.50 -10.45
CA PRO A 13 13.91 0.50 -11.02
C PRO A 13 15.11 0.32 -10.11
N ALA A 14 15.58 -0.92 -9.97
CA ALA A 14 16.83 -1.21 -9.29
C ALA A 14 17.95 -0.36 -9.89
N ALA A 15 18.60 0.48 -9.08
CA ALA A 15 19.83 1.12 -9.49
C ALA A 15 20.85 0.03 -9.86
N SER A 16 21.70 0.31 -10.86
CA SER A 16 22.72 -0.62 -11.33
C SER A 16 23.61 -1.08 -10.16
N GLY A 17 23.33 -2.27 -9.63
CA GLY A 17 24.26 -3.00 -8.77
C GLY A 17 23.91 -3.24 -7.30
N SER A 18 22.65 -3.32 -6.85
CA SER A 18 22.22 -4.19 -5.71
C SER A 18 20.83 -3.87 -5.13
N GLU A 19 20.10 -2.84 -5.58
CA GLU A 19 18.80 -2.54 -4.95
C GLU A 19 17.70 -3.47 -5.46
N THR A 20 16.93 -4.07 -4.54
CA THR A 20 15.72 -4.81 -4.89
C THR A 20 14.71 -3.86 -5.54
N PRO A 21 14.01 -4.26 -6.64
CA PRO A 21 12.95 -3.45 -7.23
C PRO A 21 11.90 -3.05 -6.18
N GLN A 22 11.47 -1.80 -6.20
CA GLN A 22 10.49 -1.29 -5.24
C GLN A 22 9.22 -0.85 -5.95
N LEU A 23 8.07 -1.21 -5.36
CA LEU A 23 6.77 -0.71 -5.74
C LEU A 23 6.24 0.15 -4.59
N TYR A 24 5.77 1.33 -4.93
CA TYR A 24 5.16 2.26 -4.01
C TYR A 24 3.71 2.50 -4.41
N ALA A 25 2.85 2.61 -3.40
CA ALA A 25 1.46 2.99 -3.57
C ALA A 25 1.11 4.11 -2.58
N LEU A 26 0.43 5.15 -3.08
CA LEU A 26 -0.18 6.16 -2.23
C LEU A 26 -1.69 5.90 -2.15
N VAL A 27 -2.18 5.69 -0.93
CA VAL A 27 -3.58 5.37 -0.67
C VAL A 27 -4.15 6.41 0.29
N SER A 28 -5.35 6.91 -0.01
CA SER A 28 -6.10 7.81 0.88
C SER A 28 -7.26 7.05 1.53
N TYR A 29 -7.45 7.28 2.82
CA TYR A 29 -8.55 6.73 3.61
C TYR A 29 -9.50 7.86 4.01
N ARG A 30 -10.81 7.58 4.07
CA ARG A 30 -11.82 8.57 4.47
C ARG A 30 -11.87 8.80 5.98
N ASP A 31 -11.62 7.74 6.75
CA ASP A 31 -11.45 7.78 8.20
C ASP A 31 -10.04 7.33 8.53
N THR A 32 -9.28 8.17 9.23
CA THR A 32 -7.90 7.91 9.63
C THR A 32 -7.77 7.06 10.89
N ASP A 33 -8.88 6.82 11.59
CA ASP A 33 -8.85 6.41 12.99
C ASP A 33 -8.23 5.03 13.22
N ASP A 34 -8.15 4.17 12.20
CA ASP A 34 -7.24 3.04 12.27
C ASP A 34 -6.86 2.43 10.90
N VAL A 35 -6.11 3.20 10.09
CA VAL A 35 -5.57 2.71 8.80
C VAL A 35 -4.78 1.41 8.99
N GLN A 36 -4.04 1.33 10.10
CA GLN A 36 -3.20 0.19 10.46
C GLN A 36 -4.02 -1.04 10.82
N GLU A 37 -5.02 -0.91 11.69
CA GLU A 37 -5.93 -2.01 12.02
C GLU A 37 -6.69 -2.48 10.77
N ARG A 38 -7.16 -1.57 9.93
CA ARG A 38 -7.88 -1.91 8.69
C ARG A 38 -7.01 -2.67 7.70
N LEU A 39 -5.76 -2.24 7.50
CA LEU A 39 -4.83 -2.97 6.65
C LEU A 39 -4.59 -4.38 7.21
N ARG A 40 -4.37 -4.53 8.52
CA ARG A 40 -4.20 -5.84 9.16
C ARG A 40 -5.43 -6.71 8.98
N ALA A 41 -6.63 -6.15 9.12
CA ALA A 41 -7.89 -6.85 8.92
C ALA A 41 -8.04 -7.32 7.46
N TYR A 42 -7.69 -6.48 6.47
CA TYR A 42 -7.67 -6.86 5.06
C TYR A 42 -6.64 -7.95 4.77
N LEU A 43 -5.41 -7.84 5.27
CA LEU A 43 -4.36 -8.86 5.08
C LEU A 43 -4.74 -10.22 5.71
N ALA A 44 -5.58 -10.22 6.76
CA ALA A 44 -6.11 -11.43 7.37
C ALA A 44 -7.38 -11.97 6.69
N SER A 45 -7.94 -11.24 5.73
CA SER A 45 -9.24 -11.53 5.12
C SER A 45 -9.16 -12.61 4.01
N PRO A 46 -10.28 -13.30 3.71
CA PRO A 46 -10.37 -14.15 2.53
C PRO A 46 -10.28 -13.36 1.22
N ASP A 47 -10.68 -12.09 1.21
CA ASP A 47 -10.62 -11.22 0.03
C ASP A 47 -9.16 -11.01 -0.42
N PHE A 48 -8.27 -10.71 0.53
CA PHE A 48 -6.83 -10.63 0.23
C PHE A 48 -6.29 -11.95 -0.33
N ARG A 49 -6.72 -13.11 0.22
CA ARG A 49 -6.29 -14.41 -0.30
C ARG A 49 -6.77 -14.64 -1.73
N ALA A 50 -7.98 -14.20 -2.07
CA ALA A 50 -8.52 -14.29 -3.42
C ALA A 50 -7.78 -13.33 -4.38
N ASP A 51 -7.51 -12.10 -3.95
CA ASP A 51 -6.76 -11.11 -4.74
C ASP A 51 -5.31 -11.59 -5.04
N MET A 52 -4.73 -12.38 -4.15
CA MET A 52 -3.38 -12.96 -4.30
C MET A 52 -3.36 -14.34 -4.98
N GLU A 53 -4.51 -14.88 -5.40
CA GLU A 53 -4.55 -16.17 -6.08
C GLU A 53 -3.71 -16.15 -7.36
N GLY A 54 -2.76 -17.09 -7.47
CA GLY A 54 -1.82 -17.16 -8.59
C GLY A 54 -0.62 -16.20 -8.49
N PHE A 55 -0.55 -15.36 -7.46
CA PHE A 55 0.62 -14.53 -7.19
C PHE A 55 1.62 -15.24 -6.27
N ASP A 56 2.89 -15.23 -6.64
CA ASP A 56 3.98 -15.78 -5.83
C ASP A 56 4.37 -14.78 -4.72
N LEU A 57 3.75 -14.94 -3.55
CA LEU A 57 3.99 -14.10 -2.36
C LEU A 57 5.46 -14.07 -1.91
N SER A 58 6.25 -15.11 -2.23
CA SER A 58 7.67 -15.13 -1.87
C SER A 58 8.49 -14.05 -2.57
N ARG A 59 7.96 -13.45 -3.64
CA ARG A 59 8.59 -12.32 -4.35
C ARG A 59 8.48 -11.00 -3.60
N ILE A 60 7.57 -10.90 -2.62
CA ILE A 60 7.48 -9.73 -1.75
C ILE A 60 8.47 -9.95 -0.59
N VAL A 61 9.69 -9.45 -0.77
CA VAL A 61 10.78 -9.63 0.22
C VAL A 61 10.71 -8.67 1.40
N GLY A 62 9.83 -7.67 1.33
CA GLY A 62 9.63 -6.69 2.39
C GLY A 62 8.46 -5.76 2.08
N ILE A 63 7.81 -5.27 3.13
CA ILE A 63 6.76 -4.26 3.07
C ILE A 63 7.09 -3.22 4.14
N ALA A 64 7.03 -1.95 3.78
CA ALA A 64 7.14 -0.82 4.70
C ALA A 64 5.97 0.13 4.46
N GLU A 65 5.51 0.76 5.53
CA GLU A 65 4.39 1.71 5.48
C GLU A 65 4.70 2.94 6.33
N THR A 66 4.25 4.10 5.84
CA THR A 66 4.30 5.37 6.56
C THR A 66 2.96 6.07 6.43
N VAL A 67 2.34 6.42 7.56
CA VAL A 67 1.13 7.24 7.58
C VAL A 67 1.50 8.70 7.32
N LEU A 68 0.83 9.31 6.35
CA LEU A 68 1.03 10.71 5.97
C LEU A 68 -0.19 11.54 6.37
N THR A 69 0.04 12.63 7.10
CA THR A 69 -0.99 13.64 7.39
C THR A 69 -0.89 14.75 6.35
N PRO A 70 -1.92 14.98 5.51
CA PRO A 70 -1.92 16.10 4.57
C PRO A 70 -1.78 17.44 5.30
N THR A 71 -0.93 18.32 4.80
CA THR A 71 -0.88 19.72 5.26
C THR A 71 -1.97 20.55 4.58
N THR A 72 -2.27 21.73 5.12
CA THR A 72 -3.32 22.64 4.62
C THR A 72 -3.16 23.06 3.15
N GLY A 73 -1.96 22.93 2.56
CA GLY A 73 -1.71 23.22 1.14
C GLY A 73 -1.71 21.99 0.22
N SER A 74 -1.98 20.81 0.76
CA SER A 74 -1.99 19.57 0.00
C SER A 74 -3.26 19.48 -0.86
N PRO A 75 -3.20 18.98 -2.11
CA PRO A 75 -4.41 18.64 -2.87
C PRO A 75 -5.20 17.47 -2.25
N LEU A 76 -4.68 16.87 -1.18
CA LEU A 76 -5.28 15.76 -0.43
C LEU A 76 -5.87 16.20 0.92
N SER A 77 -5.83 17.50 1.25
CA SER A 77 -6.50 18.06 2.44
C SER A 77 -8.02 18.13 2.26
#